data_AF-A0A961S0X4-F1
#
_entry.id   AF-A0A961S0X4-F1
#
_cell.length_a   1.000
_cell.length_b   1.000
_cell.length_c   1.000
_cell.angle_alpha   90.00
_cell.angle_beta   90.00
_cell.angle_gamma   90.00
#
_symmetry.space_group_name_H-M   'P 1'
#
loop_
_entity.id
_entity.type
_entity.pdbx_description
1 polymer ?
#
loop_
_entity_poly.entity_id
_entity_poly.type
_entity_poly.pdbx_seq_one_letter_code
_entity_poly.pdbx_strand_id
1 'polypeptide(L)'
;MSLTKRQINNLNKIVELAQKVLAVGEAEAAKGKQGKIGKNSGSTVRHRRTSAEAAKMRADILAKRAKGVSAASLAEKYGVSTAYIYMIKD
;
A
#
# COMPACT_ATOMS: atom_id res chain seq x y z
N MET A 1 -33.66 34.30 -24.96
CA MET A 1 -33.27 32.89 -25.23
C MET A 1 -33.04 32.20 -23.90
N SER A 2 -34.06 31.57 -23.32
CA SER A 2 -33.92 30.77 -22.10
C SER A 2 -33.35 29.40 -22.45
N LEU A 3 -32.49 28.87 -21.59
CA LEU A 3 -31.93 27.54 -21.77
C LEU A 3 -33.03 26.48 -21.65
N THR A 4 -32.98 25.50 -22.54
CA THR A 4 -33.90 24.35 -22.49
C THR A 4 -33.60 23.47 -21.28
N LYS A 5 -34.61 22.74 -20.79
CA LYS A 5 -34.44 21.81 -19.65
C LYS A 5 -33.30 20.80 -19.85
N ARG A 6 -33.07 20.36 -21.10
CA ARG A 6 -31.96 19.47 -21.45
C ARG A 6 -30.59 20.14 -21.29
N GLN A 7 -30.48 21.40 -21.71
CA GLN A 7 -29.24 22.18 -21.56
C GLN A 7 -28.92 22.43 -20.08
N ILE A 8 -29.94 22.74 -19.27
CA ILE A 8 -29.79 22.90 -17.81
C ILE A 8 -29.30 21.58 -17.18
N ASN A 9 -29.90 20.45 -17.54
CA ASN A 9 -29.47 19.15 -17.02
C ASN A 9 -28.04 18.79 -17.42
N ASN A 10 -27.63 19.11 -18.65
CA ASN A 10 -26.27 18.87 -19.10
C ASN A 10 -25.27 19.77 -18.36
N LEU A 11 -25.62 21.02 -18.10
CA LEU A 11 -24.80 21.93 -17.30
C LEU A 11 -24.63 21.40 -15.87
N ASN A 12 -25.70 20.95 -15.22
CA ASN A 12 -25.62 20.37 -13.88
C ASN A 12 -24.69 19.15 -13.85
N LYS A 13 -24.77 18.26 -14.84
CA LYS A 13 -23.84 17.11 -14.97
C LYS A 13 -22.39 17.53 -15.14
N ILE A 14 -22.12 18.58 -15.91
CA ILE A 14 -20.77 19.12 -16.11
C ILE A 14 -20.23 19.67 -14.78
N VAL A 15 -21.07 20.40 -14.03
CA VAL A 15 -20.70 20.95 -12.71
C VAL A 15 -20.38 19.81 -11.72
N GLU A 16 -21.21 18.78 -11.64
CA GLU A 16 -20.95 17.61 -10.79
C GLU A 16 -19.65 16.90 -11.16
N LEU A 17 -19.36 16.76 -12.45
CA LEU A 17 -18.13 16.12 -12.93
C LEU A 17 -16.90 16.98 -12.59
N ALA A 18 -16.98 18.29 -12.80
CA ALA A 18 -15.92 19.22 -12.45
C ALA A 18 -15.62 19.20 -10.94
N GLN A 19 -16.65 19.19 -10.09
CA GLN A 19 -16.48 19.07 -8.63
C GLN A 19 -15.80 17.76 -8.23
N LYS A 20 -16.14 16.64 -8.87
CA LYS A 20 -15.48 15.35 -8.62
C LYS A 20 -14.00 15.37 -9.02
N VAL A 21 -13.67 15.97 -10.16
CA VAL A 21 -12.28 16.09 -10.63
C VAL A 21 -11.46 16.97 -9.68
N LEU A 22 -12.02 18.08 -9.23
CA LEU A 22 -11.35 18.96 -8.26
C LEU A 22 -11.15 18.27 -6.91
N ALA A 23 -12.15 17.55 -6.41
CA ALA A 23 -12.03 16.79 -5.15
C ALA A 23 -10.95 15.70 -5.21
N VAL A 24 -10.81 15.02 -6.36
CA VAL A 24 -9.72 14.05 -6.58
C VAL A 24 -8.38 14.78 -6.64
N GLY A 25 -8.29 15.91 -7.35
CA GLY A 25 -7.08 16.73 -7.42
C GLY A 25 -6.62 17.26 -6.06
N GLU A 26 -7.54 17.70 -5.20
CA GLU A 26 -7.24 18.14 -3.84
C GLU A 26 -6.80 16.97 -2.94
N ALA A 27 -7.44 15.81 -3.05
CA ALA A 27 -7.04 14.60 -2.34
C ALA A 27 -5.66 14.07 -2.80
N GLU A 28 -5.30 14.27 -4.07
CA GLU A 28 -3.98 13.95 -4.62
C GLU A 28 -2.92 14.99 -4.22
N ALA A 29 -3.27 16.28 -4.19
CA ALA A 29 -2.38 17.36 -3.76
C ALA A 29 -2.03 17.26 -2.26
N ALA A 30 -2.99 16.86 -1.41
CA ALA A 30 -2.74 16.58 0.01
C ALA A 30 -1.82 15.36 0.23
N LYS A 31 -1.74 14.44 -0.74
CA LYS A 31 -0.82 13.28 -0.74
C LYS A 31 0.54 13.59 -1.40
N GLY A 32 0.71 14.79 -1.96
CA GLY A 32 1.84 15.20 -2.79
C GLY A 32 3.09 15.73 -2.07
N LYS A 33 3.34 15.34 -0.81
CA LYS A 33 4.61 15.59 -0.11
C LYS A 33 5.22 14.29 0.43
N GLN A 34 5.35 13.26 -0.40
CA GLN A 34 6.32 12.19 -0.14
C GLN A 34 6.75 11.58 -1.47
N GLY A 35 8.07 11.50 -1.60
CA GLY A 35 8.76 11.33 -2.87
C GLY A 35 8.33 10.12 -3.69
N LYS A 36 8.43 10.29 -5.00
CA LYS A 36 8.42 9.21 -5.97
C LYS A 36 9.45 8.14 -5.56
N ILE A 37 9.01 6.93 -5.24
CA ILE A 37 9.70 5.66 -5.53
C ILE A 37 8.63 4.55 -5.51
N GLY A 38 8.50 3.84 -6.64
CA GLY A 38 8.03 2.46 -6.70
C GLY A 38 6.53 2.21 -6.48
N LYS A 39 5.81 1.95 -7.57
CA LYS A 39 4.60 1.13 -7.55
C LYS A 39 4.94 -0.22 -6.91
N ASN A 40 4.44 -0.49 -5.71
CA ASN A 40 3.82 -1.77 -5.33
C ASN A 40 3.19 -1.70 -3.93
N SER A 41 1.89 -2.01 -3.90
CA SER A 41 1.08 -2.51 -2.78
C SER A 41 1.19 -1.83 -1.42
N GLY A 42 0.09 -1.18 -1.00
CA GLY A 42 -0.35 -1.09 0.39
C GLY A 42 0.70 -0.64 1.40
N SER A 43 0.84 0.67 1.58
CA SER A 43 1.65 1.26 2.64
C SER A 43 1.03 1.00 4.03
N THR A 44 1.12 -0.23 4.52
CA THR A 44 1.19 -0.48 5.96
C THR A 44 2.46 0.20 6.44
N VAL A 45 2.34 1.18 7.34
CA VAL A 45 3.48 1.88 7.95
C VAL A 45 4.47 0.83 8.46
N ARG A 46 5.62 0.72 7.79
CA ARG A 46 6.60 -0.32 8.09
C ARG A 46 7.29 0.04 9.39
N HIS A 47 6.85 -0.56 10.49
CA HIS A 47 7.50 -0.35 11.78
C HIS A 47 8.89 -1.01 11.77
N ARG A 48 9.92 -0.22 12.07
CA ARG A 48 11.28 -0.75 12.26
C ARG A 48 11.30 -1.60 13.54
N ARG A 49 11.57 -2.90 13.38
CA ARG A 49 11.78 -3.82 14.51
C ARG A 49 12.98 -3.41 15.34
N THR A 50 12.93 -3.66 16.64
CA THR A 50 14.11 -3.59 17.50
C THR A 50 15.08 -4.73 17.20
N SER A 51 16.35 -4.59 17.60
CA SER A 51 17.37 -5.64 17.38
C SER A 51 17.00 -6.97 18.06
N ALA A 52 16.42 -6.89 19.27
CA ALA A 52 15.96 -8.05 20.02
C ALA A 52 14.78 -8.77 19.32
N GLU A 53 13.82 -8.00 18.78
CA GLU A 53 12.70 -8.56 18.00
C GLU A 53 13.19 -9.22 16.71
N ALA A 54 14.16 -8.61 16.03
CA ALA A 54 14.73 -9.16 14.81
C ALA A 54 15.45 -10.49 15.06
N ALA A 55 16.18 -10.62 16.17
CA ALA A 55 16.85 -11.88 16.56
C ALA A 55 15.84 -12.99 16.86
N LYS A 56 14.81 -12.70 17.65
CA LYS A 56 13.72 -13.65 17.96
C LYS A 56 13.01 -14.12 16.70
N MET A 57 12.72 -13.19 15.79
CA MET A 57 12.08 -13.50 14.51
C MET A 57 12.94 -14.45 13.66
N ARG A 58 14.26 -14.22 13.56
CA ARG A 58 15.16 -15.09 12.78
C ARG A 58 15.22 -16.50 13.34
N ALA A 59 15.37 -16.62 14.66
CA ALA A 59 15.37 -17.91 15.34
C ALA A 59 14.06 -18.69 15.11
N ASP A 60 12.92 -18.00 15.16
CA ASP A 60 11.61 -18.61 14.93
C ASP A 60 11.41 -19.01 13.45
N ILE A 61 11.93 -18.22 12.50
CA ILE A 61 11.94 -18.59 11.08
C ILE A 61 12.75 -19.86 10.85
N LEU A 62 13.97 -19.94 11.40
CA LEU A 62 14.85 -21.11 11.25
C LEU A 62 14.21 -22.36 11.86
N ALA A 63 13.65 -22.26 13.07
CA ALA A 63 12.96 -23.36 13.73
C ALA A 63 11.74 -23.86 12.94
N LYS A 64 10.93 -22.96 12.38
CA LYS A 64 9.78 -23.33 11.53
C LYS A 64 10.20 -23.92 10.20
N ARG A 65 11.30 -23.44 9.61
CA ARG A 65 11.85 -23.97 8.35
C ARG A 65 12.40 -25.38 8.55
N ALA A 66 13.06 -25.65 9.66
CA ALA A 66 13.51 -27.00 10.04
C ALA A 66 12.34 -27.99 10.18
N LYS A 67 11.15 -27.50 10.54
CA LYS A 67 9.90 -28.28 10.58
C LYS A 67 9.19 -28.43 9.22
N GLY A 68 9.77 -27.90 8.14
CA GLY A 68 9.21 -28.01 6.79
C GLY A 68 8.17 -26.95 6.41
N VAL A 69 8.04 -25.87 7.18
CA VAL A 69 7.13 -24.76 6.82
C VAL A 69 7.66 -24.00 5.60
N SER A 70 6.78 -23.71 4.64
CA SER A 70 7.15 -23.04 3.39
C SER A 70 7.62 -21.60 3.61
N ALA A 71 8.62 -21.17 2.84
CA ALA A 71 9.14 -19.79 2.92
C ALA A 71 8.09 -18.73 2.57
N ALA A 72 7.12 -19.05 1.70
CA ALA A 72 6.03 -18.14 1.35
C ALA A 72 5.13 -17.83 2.55
N SER A 73 4.72 -18.86 3.30
CA SER A 73 3.87 -18.68 4.49
C SER A 73 4.58 -17.89 5.61
N LEU A 74 5.89 -18.07 5.76
CA LEU A 74 6.70 -17.29 6.70
C LEU A 74 6.86 -15.84 6.24
N ALA A 75 7.01 -15.60 4.94
CA ALA A 75 7.14 -14.26 4.37
C ALA A 75 5.90 -13.41 4.67
N GLU A 76 4.71 -13.99 4.46
CA GLU A 76 3.43 -13.36 4.75
C GLU A 76 3.27 -13.10 6.25
N LYS A 77 3.51 -14.11 7.09
CA LYS A 77 3.35 -14.00 8.55
C LYS A 77 4.21 -12.91 9.17
N TYR A 78 5.46 -12.77 8.72
CA TYR A 78 6.38 -11.79 9.28
C TYR A 78 6.55 -10.55 8.40
N GLY A 79 5.77 -10.35 7.33
CA GLY A 79 5.88 -9.19 6.46
C GLY A 79 7.30 -8.94 5.93
N VAL A 80 7.97 -10.01 5.50
CA VAL A 80 9.31 -9.96 4.88
C VAL A 80 9.28 -10.60 3.51
N SER A 81 10.23 -10.25 2.65
CA SER A 81 10.35 -10.92 1.35
C SER A 81 10.77 -12.37 1.55
N THR A 82 10.33 -13.24 0.64
CA THR A 82 10.80 -14.63 0.56
C THR A 82 12.33 -14.68 0.41
N ALA A 83 12.91 -13.75 -0.37
CA ALA A 83 14.36 -13.60 -0.49
C ALA A 83 15.05 -13.36 0.86
N TYR A 84 14.47 -12.55 1.75
CA TYR A 84 15.02 -12.31 3.09
C TYR A 84 15.10 -13.60 3.90
N ILE A 85 14.10 -14.49 3.78
CA ILE A 85 14.10 -15.78 4.49
C ILE A 85 15.24 -16.67 4.00
N TYR A 86 15.53 -16.69 2.70
CA TYR A 86 16.65 -17.45 2.15
C TYR A 86 18.03 -16.87 2.51
N MET A 87 18.10 -15.59 2.84
CA MET A 87 19.32 -14.93 3.29
C MET A 87 19.64 -15.21 4.77
N ILE A 88 18.67 -15.67 5.56
CA ILE A 88 18.92 -16.10 6.94
C ILE A 88 19.70 -17.42 6.86
N LYS A 89 21.01 -17.32 7.04
CA LYS A 89 21.91 -18.47 7.22
C LYS A 89 22.11 -18.70 8.72
N ASP A 90 22.20 -19.97 9.09
CA ASP A 90 22.63 -20.41 10.43
C ASP A 90 24.04 -19.89 10.76
#